data_AF-A0A850S872-F1
#
_entry.id   AF-A0A850S872-F1
#
_cell.length_a   1.000
_cell.length_b   1.000
_cell.length_c   1.000
_cell.angle_alpha   90.00
_cell.angle_beta   90.00
_cell.angle_gamma   90.00
#
_symmetry.space_group_name_H-M   'P 1'
#
loop_
_entity.id
_entity.type
_entity.pdbx_description
1 polymer ?
#
loop_
_entity_poly.entity_id
_entity_poly.type
_entity_poly.pdbx_seq_one_letter_code
_entity_poly.pdbx_strand_id
1 'polypeptide(L)'
;MDRLGRLIQSAQEHLEKGSLWRAYVAVESAILDVKMRHALELEEPPAPPKRNAKKDDLLADARSRLSRLDVSGDKKKLLYDLRACRDALKAALAKS
;
A
#
# COMPACT_ATOMS: atom_id res chain seq x y z
N MET A 1 -12.03 11.58 -10.49
CA MET A 1 -11.08 10.80 -9.65
C MET A 1 -9.85 11.67 -9.38
N ASP A 2 -9.49 11.87 -8.12
CA ASP A 2 -8.30 12.60 -7.69
C ASP A 2 -7.02 11.78 -7.92
N ARG A 3 -5.83 12.40 -7.76
CA ARG A 3 -4.54 11.72 -8.05
C ARG A 3 -4.33 10.49 -7.18
N LEU A 4 -4.65 10.58 -5.89
CA LEU A 4 -4.54 9.49 -4.94
C LEU A 4 -5.43 8.30 -5.35
N GLY A 5 -6.70 8.56 -5.68
CA GLY A 5 -7.61 7.51 -6.17
C GLY A 5 -7.07 6.78 -7.40
N ARG A 6 -6.46 7.50 -8.36
CA ARG A 6 -5.82 6.88 -9.53
C ARG A 6 -4.62 6.00 -9.18
N LEU A 7 -3.81 6.39 -8.20
CA LEU A 7 -2.65 5.61 -7.75
C LEU A 7 -3.09 4.31 -7.07
N ILE A 8 -4.14 4.37 -6.26
CA ILE A 8 -4.72 3.18 -5.61
C ILE A 8 -5.33 2.23 -6.65
N GLN A 9 -6.09 2.77 -7.61
CA GLN A 9 -6.64 1.97 -8.71
C GLN A 9 -5.51 1.31 -9.53
N SER A 10 -4.46 2.05 -9.88
CA SER A 10 -3.30 1.52 -10.58
C SER A 10 -2.61 0.39 -9.80
N ALA A 11 -2.49 0.53 -8.46
CA ALA A 11 -1.94 -0.53 -7.62
C ALA A 11 -2.78 -1.82 -7.67
N GLN A 12 -4.11 -1.70 -7.62
CA GLN A 12 -5.04 -2.83 -7.73
C GLN A 12 -4.90 -3.54 -9.07
N GLU A 13 -4.95 -2.79 -10.18
CA GLU A 13 -4.79 -3.37 -11.52
C GLU A 13 -3.46 -4.10 -11.71
N HIS A 14 -2.37 -3.56 -11.15
CA HIS A 14 -1.06 -4.21 -11.23
C HIS A 14 -0.98 -5.49 -10.39
N LEU A 15 -1.66 -5.54 -9.25
CA LEU A 15 -1.79 -6.77 -8.45
C LEU A 15 -2.60 -7.85 -9.16
N GLU A 16 -3.66 -7.47 -9.89
CA GLU A 16 -4.47 -8.38 -10.70
C GLU A 16 -3.66 -8.94 -11.87
N LYS A 17 -2.87 -8.08 -12.54
CA LYS A 17 -1.96 -8.44 -13.63
C LYS A 17 -0.70 -9.19 -13.17
N GLY A 18 -0.54 -9.46 -11.87
CA GLY A 18 0.61 -10.16 -11.30
C GLY A 18 1.92 -9.34 -11.25
N SER A 19 1.87 -8.04 -11.51
CA SER A 19 3.04 -7.16 -11.51
C SER A 19 3.28 -6.54 -10.14
N LEU A 20 3.90 -7.30 -9.24
CA LEU A 20 4.14 -6.88 -7.84
C LEU A 20 4.97 -5.61 -7.73
N TRP A 21 6.01 -5.46 -8.57
CA TRP A 21 6.86 -4.27 -8.58
C TRP A 21 6.06 -3.00 -8.92
N ARG A 22 5.22 -3.07 -9.95
CA ARG A 22 4.39 -1.92 -10.36
C ARG A 22 3.34 -1.58 -9.30
N ALA A 23 2.73 -2.59 -8.68
CA ALA A 23 1.83 -2.38 -7.56
C ALA A 23 2.53 -1.70 -6.37
N TYR A 24 3.74 -2.16 -6.02
CA TYR A 24 4.56 -1.55 -4.97
C TYR A 24 4.87 -0.07 -5.24
N VAL A 25 5.33 0.25 -6.46
CA VAL A 25 5.64 1.64 -6.85
C VAL A 25 4.40 2.55 -6.82
N ALA A 26 3.23 2.03 -7.23
CA ALA A 26 1.97 2.78 -7.17
C ALA A 26 1.57 3.08 -5.71
N VAL A 27 1.74 2.13 -4.79
CA VAL A 27 1.48 2.34 -3.35
C VAL A 27 2.48 3.32 -2.73
N GLU A 28 3.77 3.22 -3.04
CA GLU A 28 4.78 4.20 -2.59
C GLU A 28 4.45 5.61 -3.06
N SER A 29 4.02 5.75 -4.32
CA SER A 29 3.59 7.03 -4.87
C SER A 29 2.35 7.58 -4.15
N ALA A 30 1.41 6.71 -3.76
CA ALA A 30 0.24 7.11 -2.98
C ALA A 30 0.62 7.55 -1.56
N ILE A 31 1.56 6.86 -0.90
CA ILE A 31 2.11 7.26 0.40
C ILE A 31 2.72 8.67 0.32
N LEU A 32 3.55 8.93 -0.71
CA LEU A 32 4.15 10.24 -0.92
C LEU A 32 3.09 11.33 -1.15
N ASP A 33 2.07 11.05 -1.96
CA ASP A 33 0.97 12.00 -2.22
C ASP A 33 0.21 12.35 -0.94
N VAL A 34 -0.09 11.37 -0.08
CA VAL A 34 -0.75 11.60 1.23
C VAL A 34 0.15 12.41 2.17
N LYS A 35 1.43 12.07 2.26
CA LYS A 35 2.39 12.79 3.10
C LYS A 35 2.49 14.27 2.73
N MET A 36 2.69 14.55 1.45
CA MET A 36 2.87 15.91 0.94
C MET A 36 1.62 16.77 1.11
N ARG A 37 0.43 16.20 0.85
CA ARG A 37 -0.84 16.96 0.93
C ARG A 37 -1.29 17.27 2.35
N HIS A 38 -0.89 16.45 3.31
CA HIS A 38 -1.40 16.50 4.68
C HIS A 38 -0.30 16.74 5.72
N ALA A 39 0.91 17.12 5.30
CA ALA A 39 2.07 17.37 6.18
C ALA A 39 2.39 16.20 7.13
N LEU A 40 2.22 14.96 6.68
CA LEU A 40 2.43 13.74 7.47
C LEU A 40 3.82 13.11 7.24
N GLU A 41 4.80 13.91 6.86
CA GLU A 41 6.15 13.44 6.53
C GLU A 41 6.83 12.76 7.72
N LEU A 42 6.62 13.35 8.91
CA LEU A 42 7.18 12.93 10.20
C LEU A 42 6.37 11.85 10.92
N GLU A 43 5.22 11.43 10.39
CA GLU A 43 4.43 10.35 11.00
C GLU A 43 5.21 9.04 10.98
N GLU A 44 5.28 8.37 12.13
CA GLU A 44 6.08 7.15 12.30
C GLU A 44 5.45 5.97 11.54
N PRO A 45 6.25 5.18 10.78
CA PRO A 45 5.72 4.01 10.10
C PRO A 45 5.26 2.93 11.09
N PRO A 46 4.27 2.10 10.72
CA PRO A 46 3.89 0.95 11.54
C PRO A 46 5.07 -0.02 11.72
N ALA A 47 5.02 -0.80 12.80
CA ALA A 47 5.93 -1.91 12.99
C ALA A 47 5.78 -2.91 11.82
N PRO A 48 6.88 -3.41 11.25
CA PRO A 48 6.83 -4.31 10.10
C PRO A 48 6.12 -5.63 10.47
N PRO A 49 5.44 -6.28 9.50
CA PRO A 49 4.75 -7.54 9.74
C PRO A 49 5.74 -8.67 10.10
N LYS A 50 5.25 -9.66 10.87
CA LYS A 50 6.05 -10.82 11.28
C LYS A 50 6.54 -11.61 10.06
N ARG A 51 7.83 -11.98 10.09
CA ARG A 51 8.65 -12.43 8.95
C ARG A 51 8.24 -13.78 8.31
N ASN A 52 7.30 -14.51 8.91
CA ASN A 52 7.01 -15.92 8.60
C ASN A 52 5.81 -16.14 7.65
N ALA A 53 5.17 -15.09 7.15
CA ALA A 53 4.04 -15.23 6.24
C ALA A 53 4.45 -15.87 4.90
N LYS A 54 3.58 -16.70 4.31
CA LYS A 54 3.78 -17.24 2.95
C LYS A 54 3.53 -16.13 1.92
N LYS A 55 4.09 -16.30 0.71
CA LYS A 55 3.94 -15.33 -0.38
C LYS A 55 2.45 -15.09 -0.73
N ASP A 56 1.68 -16.17 -0.88
CA ASP A 56 0.26 -16.06 -1.23
C ASP A 56 -0.55 -15.37 -0.14
N ASP A 57 -0.24 -15.62 1.13
CA ASP A 57 -0.85 -14.94 2.27
C ASP A 57 -0.55 -13.43 2.25
N LEU A 58 0.68 -13.04 1.91
CA LEU A 58 1.09 -11.64 1.78
C LEU A 58 0.39 -10.93 0.61
N LEU A 59 0.19 -11.63 -0.50
CA LEU A 59 -0.54 -11.09 -1.66
C LEU A 59 -2.04 -10.94 -1.36
N ALA A 60 -2.63 -11.93 -0.69
CA ALA A 60 -4.02 -11.85 -0.22
C ALA A 60 -4.20 -10.69 0.77
N ASP A 61 -3.28 -10.52 1.71
CA ASP A 61 -3.30 -9.40 2.66
C ASP A 61 -3.17 -8.05 1.95
N ALA A 62 -2.20 -7.90 1.02
CA ALA A 62 -2.03 -6.67 0.24
C ALA A 62 -3.29 -6.32 -0.57
N ARG A 63 -3.90 -7.31 -1.24
CA ARG A 63 -5.16 -7.12 -2.00
C ARG A 63 -6.32 -6.71 -1.09
N SER A 64 -6.46 -7.38 0.05
CA SER A 64 -7.50 -7.09 1.04
C SER A 64 -7.36 -5.68 1.63
N ARG A 65 -6.13 -5.24 1.90
CA ARG A 65 -5.85 -3.88 2.39
C ARG A 65 -6.18 -2.84 1.33
N LEU A 66 -5.72 -3.02 0.10
CA LEU A 66 -5.96 -2.09 -1.01
C LEU A 66 -7.44 -1.92 -1.34
N SER A 67 -8.26 -2.96 -1.22
CA SER A 67 -9.71 -2.88 -1.49
C SER A 67 -10.50 -2.17 -0.38
N ARG A 68 -9.93 -2.06 0.82
CA ARG A 68 -10.56 -1.46 2.01
C ARG A 68 -10.05 -0.05 2.34
N LEU A 69 -9.21 0.52 1.49
CA LEU A 69 -8.68 1.87 1.72
C LEU A 69 -9.81 2.89 1.66
N ASP A 70 -10.05 3.57 2.77
CA ASP A 70 -10.93 4.72 2.83
C ASP A 70 -10.14 6.00 2.49
N VAL A 71 -10.23 6.39 1.22
CA VAL A 71 -9.57 7.61 0.71
C VAL A 71 -10.23 8.89 1.21
N SER A 72 -11.50 8.84 1.62
CA SER A 72 -12.26 9.99 2.12
C SER A 72 -12.03 10.26 3.61
N GLY A 73 -11.77 9.22 4.39
CA GLY A 73 -11.62 9.29 5.85
C GLY A 73 -10.30 9.90 6.36
N ASP A 74 -9.97 9.53 7.59
CA ASP A 74 -8.80 10.01 8.33
C ASP A 74 -7.49 9.74 7.57
N LYS A 75 -6.69 10.79 7.35
CA LYS A 75 -5.49 10.74 6.51
C LYS A 75 -4.31 10.05 7.20
N LYS A 76 -4.24 10.06 8.53
CA LYS A 76 -3.23 9.31 9.28
C LYS A 76 -3.53 7.82 9.21
N LYS A 77 -4.79 7.44 9.38
CA LYS A 77 -5.25 6.06 9.20
C LYS A 77 -5.01 5.58 7.77
N LEU A 78 -5.36 6.38 6.77
CA LEU A 78 -5.08 6.06 5.37
C LEU A 78 -3.57 5.85 5.13
N LEU A 79 -2.72 6.74 5.66
CA LEU A 79 -1.27 6.61 5.56
C LEU A 79 -0.76 5.33 6.23
N TYR A 80 -1.30 4.99 7.40
CA TYR A 80 -1.01 3.74 8.10
C TYR A 80 -1.38 2.51 7.24
N ASP A 81 -2.61 2.50 6.70
CA ASP A 81 -3.12 1.39 5.89
C ASP A 81 -2.32 1.22 4.58
N LEU A 82 -1.95 2.33 3.93
CA LEU A 82 -1.07 2.33 2.75
C LEU A 82 0.33 1.76 3.07
N ARG A 83 0.94 2.16 4.20
CA ARG A 83 2.24 1.64 4.64
C ARG A 83 2.18 0.13 4.94
N ALA A 84 1.11 -0.32 5.59
CA ALA A 84 0.91 -1.74 5.83
C ALA A 84 0.79 -2.53 4.51
N CYS A 85 0.07 -1.98 3.52
CA CYS A 85 -0.01 -2.60 2.19
C CYS A 85 1.37 -2.65 1.50
N ARG A 86 2.14 -1.55 1.55
CA ARG A 86 3.51 -1.50 1.02
C ARG A 86 4.37 -2.59 1.64
N ASP A 87 4.29 -2.79 2.96
CA ASP A 87 5.13 -3.77 3.65
C ASP A 87 4.77 -5.22 3.26
N ALA A 88 3.48 -5.50 3.06
CA ALA A 88 3.03 -6.79 2.52
C ALA A 88 3.56 -7.02 1.09
N LEU A 89 3.47 -6.01 0.21
CA LEU A 89 4.02 -6.09 -1.15
C LEU A 89 5.53 -6.26 -1.17
N LYS A 90 6.26 -5.53 -0.31
CA LYS A 90 7.71 -5.64 -0.17
C LYS A 90 8.12 -7.02 0.31
N ALA A 91 7.40 -7.59 1.28
CA ALA A 91 7.65 -8.95 1.76
C ALA A 91 7.36 -10.01 0.68
N ALA A 92 6.31 -9.81 -0.13
CA ALA A 92 6.01 -10.70 -1.26
C ALA A 92 7.05 -10.61 -2.39
N LEU A 93 7.57 -9.41 -2.66
CA LEU A 93 8.69 -9.18 -3.59
C LEU A 93 9.96 -9.87 -3.13
N ALA A 94 10.29 -9.83 -1.84
CA ALA A 94 11.46 -10.50 -1.28
C ALA A 94 11.39 -12.05 -1.33
N LYS A 95 10.22 -12.61 -1.67
CA LYS A 95 9.99 -14.05 -1.87
C LYS A 95 9.76 -14.40 -3.34
N SER A 96 10.00 -13.46 -4.27
CA SER A 96 9.86 -13.67 -5.72
C SER A 96 11.16 -14.06 -6.38
#